data_AF-A0A6P0U2K3-F1
#
_entry.id   AF-A0A6P0U2K3-F1
#
_cell.length_a   1.000
_cell.length_b   1.000
_cell.length_c   1.000
_cell.angle_alpha   90.00
_cell.angle_beta   90.00
_cell.angle_gamma   90.00
#
_symmetry.space_group_name_H-M   'P 1'
#
loop_
_entity.id
_entity.type
_entity.pdbx_description
1 polymer ?
#
loop_
_entity_poly.entity_id
_entity_poly.type
_entity_poly.pdbx_seq_one_letter_code
_entity_poly.pdbx_strand_id
1 'polypeptide(L)'
;KHLKSMNRWYNKQISTIKENQPQGFWSNKLASITEKRNRQIRDGINKAARIVINHCLKNSIGTIVFGWNKGQKNQIELGKKSNSEFVPIPTARLKQRIAQLCEEYGIIFVETEESYTSIASFLDGDYLPNYGEKPNDWKPSGKRIKRGLYRSSNNWLINADCNGAANIITKVSRKLSLDLSRLCRGTLTCPQRVYLWSAKKKRSNMDKSLLRSINLESP
;
A
#
# COMPACT_ATOMS: atom_id res chain seq x y z
N LYS A 1 -10.33 2.66 -6.22
CA LYS A 1 -11.77 2.69 -6.61
C LYS A 1 -12.11 1.58 -7.60
N HIS A 2 -11.34 1.42 -8.68
CA HIS A 2 -11.59 0.40 -9.71
C HIS A 2 -11.61 -1.04 -9.19
N LEU A 3 -10.55 -1.52 -8.52
CA LEU A 3 -10.54 -2.90 -7.95
C LEU A 3 -11.69 -3.19 -6.98
N LYS A 4 -12.07 -2.23 -6.13
CA LYS A 4 -13.21 -2.39 -5.21
C LYS A 4 -14.50 -2.59 -5.99
N SER A 5 -14.75 -1.77 -7.01
CA SER A 5 -15.94 -1.91 -7.87
C SER A 5 -15.96 -3.23 -8.63
N MET A 6 -14.82 -3.67 -9.17
CA MET A 6 -14.71 -4.96 -9.87
C MET A 6 -14.99 -6.13 -8.94
N ASN A 7 -14.45 -6.09 -7.72
CA ASN A 7 -14.65 -7.19 -6.79
C ASN A 7 -16.06 -7.17 -6.16
N ARG A 8 -16.68 -6.00 -6.04
CA ARG A 8 -18.12 -5.89 -5.73
C ARG A 8 -18.97 -6.56 -6.82
N TRP A 9 -18.70 -6.26 -8.08
CA TRP A 9 -19.41 -6.89 -9.20
C TRP A 9 -19.21 -8.40 -9.23
N TYR A 10 -17.98 -8.87 -8.98
CA TYR A 10 -17.68 -10.29 -8.80
C TYR A 10 -18.52 -10.92 -7.68
N ASN A 11 -18.53 -10.33 -6.48
CA ASN A 11 -19.31 -10.85 -5.36
C ASN A 11 -20.82 -10.93 -5.69
N LYS A 12 -21.36 -9.91 -6.37
CA LYS A 12 -22.75 -9.92 -6.83
C LYS A 12 -23.03 -11.08 -7.79
N GLN A 13 -22.16 -11.30 -8.79
CA GLN A 13 -22.30 -12.39 -9.75
C GLN A 13 -22.22 -13.77 -9.09
N ILE A 14 -21.29 -13.96 -8.15
CA ILE A 14 -21.16 -15.23 -7.40
C ILE A 14 -22.41 -15.48 -6.55
N SER A 15 -22.95 -14.45 -5.89
CA SER A 15 -24.17 -14.56 -5.08
C SER A 15 -25.34 -15.05 -5.91
N THR A 16 -25.61 -14.43 -7.06
CA THR A 16 -26.72 -14.81 -7.95
C THR A 16 -26.57 -16.23 -8.50
N ILE A 17 -25.35 -16.66 -8.83
CA ILE A 17 -25.12 -18.03 -9.34
C ILE A 17 -25.29 -19.09 -8.24
N LYS A 18 -25.01 -18.74 -6.97
CA LYS A 18 -25.04 -19.66 -5.84
C LYS A 18 -26.35 -19.67 -5.05
N GLU A 19 -27.28 -18.75 -5.32
CA GLU A 19 -28.48 -18.49 -4.53
C GLU A 19 -29.37 -19.72 -4.29
N ASN A 20 -29.42 -20.66 -5.24
CA ASN A 20 -30.21 -21.90 -5.15
C ASN A 20 -29.35 -23.15 -5.40
N GLN A 21 -28.07 -23.11 -5.02
CA GLN A 21 -27.12 -24.19 -5.29
C GLN A 21 -26.60 -24.81 -3.97
N PRO A 22 -26.22 -26.10 -3.97
CA PRO A 22 -25.69 -26.74 -2.78
C PRO A 22 -24.39 -26.08 -2.32
N GLN A 23 -24.09 -26.22 -1.03
CA GLN A 23 -22.84 -25.73 -0.45
C GLN A 23 -21.66 -26.37 -1.17
N GLY A 24 -20.73 -25.55 -1.66
CA GLY A 24 -19.58 -26.01 -2.46
C GLY A 24 -19.82 -26.11 -3.97
N PHE A 25 -21.00 -25.70 -4.47
CA PHE A 25 -21.29 -25.68 -5.90
C PHE A 25 -20.22 -24.99 -6.74
N TRP A 26 -19.80 -25.69 -7.79
CA TRP A 26 -18.78 -25.26 -8.74
C TRP A 26 -19.27 -25.50 -10.17
N SER A 27 -18.96 -24.57 -11.08
CA SER A 27 -19.33 -24.67 -12.50
C SER A 27 -18.28 -24.01 -13.39
N ASN A 28 -18.27 -24.36 -14.67
CA ASN A 28 -17.38 -23.75 -15.66
C ASN A 28 -17.58 -22.22 -15.75
N LYS A 29 -18.83 -21.76 -15.58
CA LYS A 29 -19.17 -20.33 -15.52
C LYS A 29 -18.55 -19.66 -14.30
N LEU A 30 -18.63 -20.29 -13.12
CA LEU A 30 -17.96 -19.81 -11.90
C LEU A 30 -16.45 -19.77 -12.08
N ALA A 31 -15.85 -20.83 -12.64
CA ALA A 31 -14.42 -20.90 -12.91
C ALA A 31 -13.94 -19.75 -13.80
N SER A 32 -14.64 -19.49 -14.91
CA SER A 32 -14.33 -18.39 -15.83
C SER A 32 -14.42 -17.01 -15.16
N ILE A 33 -15.47 -16.76 -14.38
CA ILE A 33 -15.66 -15.49 -13.65
C ILE A 33 -14.56 -15.30 -12.59
N THR A 34 -14.24 -16.33 -11.82
CA THR A 34 -13.17 -16.32 -10.81
C THR A 34 -11.80 -16.14 -11.45
N GLU A 35 -11.54 -16.80 -12.59
CA GLU A 35 -10.30 -16.63 -13.32
C GLU A 35 -10.12 -15.21 -13.83
N LYS A 36 -11.16 -14.62 -14.45
CA LYS A 36 -11.15 -13.23 -14.92
C LYS A 36 -10.82 -12.28 -13.77
N ARG A 37 -11.46 -12.45 -12.61
CA ARG A 37 -11.19 -11.67 -11.40
C ARG A 37 -9.76 -11.83 -10.93
N ASN A 38 -9.23 -13.05 -10.91
CA ASN A 38 -7.86 -13.34 -10.49
C ASN A 38 -6.83 -12.70 -11.42
N ARG A 39 -7.04 -12.78 -12.75
CA ARG A 39 -6.19 -12.12 -13.76
C ARG A 39 -6.19 -10.61 -13.58
N GLN A 40 -7.37 -10.01 -13.37
CA GLN A 40 -7.51 -8.56 -13.16
C GLN A 40 -6.82 -8.07 -11.88
N ILE A 41 -6.92 -8.82 -10.79
CA ILE A 41 -6.23 -8.50 -9.55
C ILE A 41 -4.71 -8.61 -9.72
N ARG A 42 -4.24 -9.67 -10.37
CA ARG A 42 -2.81 -9.88 -10.66
C ARG A 42 -2.25 -8.72 -11.50
N ASP A 43 -2.97 -8.32 -12.55
CA ASP A 43 -2.62 -7.16 -13.38
C ASP A 43 -2.53 -5.86 -12.55
N GLY A 44 -3.51 -5.61 -11.69
CA GLY A 44 -3.52 -4.45 -10.79
C GLY A 44 -2.32 -4.40 -9.85
N ILE A 45 -1.97 -5.54 -9.24
CA ILE A 45 -0.81 -5.68 -8.36
C ILE A 45 0.48 -5.41 -9.13
N ASN A 46 0.64 -6.05 -10.30
CA ASN A 46 1.84 -5.90 -11.12
C ASN A 46 2.04 -4.45 -11.59
N LYS A 47 0.95 -3.77 -12.00
CA LYS A 47 1.00 -2.35 -12.37
C LYS A 47 1.39 -1.48 -11.18
N ALA A 48 0.79 -1.70 -10.01
CA ALA A 48 1.12 -0.94 -8.81
C ALA A 48 2.58 -1.10 -8.42
N ALA A 49 3.07 -2.35 -8.34
CA ALA A 49 4.46 -2.63 -8.01
C ALA A 49 5.43 -2.02 -9.04
N ARG A 50 5.13 -2.14 -10.34
CA ARG A 50 5.96 -1.55 -11.40
C ARG A 50 6.00 -0.02 -11.33
N ILE A 51 4.89 0.64 -11.00
CA ILE A 51 4.88 2.09 -10.85
C ILE A 51 5.80 2.54 -9.70
N VAL A 52 5.76 1.84 -8.56
CA VAL A 52 6.65 2.13 -7.42
C VAL A 52 8.11 1.95 -7.82
N ILE A 53 8.45 0.80 -8.40
CA ILE A 53 9.83 0.48 -8.78
C ILE A 53 10.36 1.44 -9.85
N ASN A 54 9.57 1.74 -10.89
CA ASN A 54 9.97 2.69 -11.92
C ASN A 54 10.17 4.10 -11.34
N HIS A 55 9.39 4.49 -10.34
CA HIS A 55 9.60 5.75 -9.62
C HIS A 55 10.93 5.72 -8.85
N CYS A 56 11.26 4.61 -8.19
CA CYS A 56 12.53 4.47 -7.50
C CYS A 56 13.73 4.55 -8.47
N LEU A 57 13.69 3.79 -9.57
CA LEU A 57 14.73 3.80 -10.58
C LEU A 57 14.93 5.19 -11.21
N LYS A 58 13.82 5.90 -11.52
CA LYS A 58 13.88 7.24 -12.12
C LYS A 58 14.49 8.29 -11.19
N ASN A 59 14.27 8.16 -9.88
CA ASN A 59 14.71 9.15 -8.90
C ASN A 59 15.92 8.66 -8.07
N SER A 60 16.59 7.59 -8.52
CA SER A 60 17.75 6.99 -7.84
C SER A 60 17.48 6.68 -6.36
N ILE A 61 16.30 6.14 -6.05
CA ILE A 61 15.92 5.73 -4.70
C ILE A 61 16.37 4.29 -4.47
N GLY A 62 17.37 4.11 -3.60
CA GLY A 62 17.94 2.80 -3.29
C GLY A 62 17.21 1.97 -2.23
N THR A 63 16.25 2.57 -1.51
CA THR A 63 15.59 1.90 -0.37
C THR A 63 14.08 2.14 -0.37
N ILE A 64 13.32 1.05 -0.20
CA ILE A 64 11.87 1.08 0.00
C ILE A 64 11.56 0.54 1.40
N VAL A 65 10.84 1.33 2.19
CA VAL A 65 10.34 0.94 3.51
C VAL A 65 8.86 0.61 3.38
N PHE A 66 8.45 -0.57 3.84
CA PHE A 66 7.08 -1.06 3.76
C PHE A 66 6.52 -1.34 5.15
N GLY A 67 5.46 -0.62 5.53
CA GLY A 67 4.68 -0.86 6.75
C GLY A 67 3.89 -2.16 6.67
N TRP A 68 4.06 -3.05 7.65
CA TRP A 68 3.34 -4.32 7.72
C TRP A 68 2.96 -4.69 9.16
N ASN A 69 1.67 -4.87 9.40
CA ASN A 69 1.17 -5.38 10.67
C ASN A 69 0.82 -6.86 10.50
N LYS A 70 1.48 -7.75 11.27
CA LYS A 70 1.28 -9.21 11.17
C LYS A 70 -0.19 -9.63 11.32
N GLY A 71 -1.00 -8.89 12.08
CA GLY A 71 -2.44 -9.10 12.29
C GLY A 71 -3.38 -8.64 11.15
N GLN A 72 -2.89 -7.91 10.14
CA GLN A 72 -3.72 -7.51 8.98
C GLN A 72 -4.24 -8.72 8.17
N LYS A 73 -3.62 -9.90 8.30
CA LYS A 73 -4.13 -11.15 7.73
C LYS A 73 -5.39 -11.68 8.45
N ASN A 74 -5.57 -11.37 9.74
CA ASN A 74 -6.53 -12.06 10.60
C ASN A 74 -7.66 -11.16 11.17
N GLN A 75 -7.53 -9.82 11.17
CA GLN A 75 -8.53 -8.91 11.74
C GLN A 75 -9.42 -8.25 10.68
N ILE A 76 -10.20 -9.05 9.95
CA ILE A 76 -11.41 -8.58 9.22
C ILE A 76 -12.67 -8.82 10.09
N GLU A 77 -12.50 -9.16 11.37
CA GLU A 77 -13.59 -9.18 12.36
C GLU A 77 -13.53 -7.91 13.23
N LEU A 78 -13.90 -6.76 12.68
CA LEU A 78 -14.08 -5.54 13.47
C LEU A 78 -15.46 -4.92 13.17
N GLY A 79 -16.44 -5.30 14.01
CA GLY A 79 -17.64 -4.52 14.29
C GLY A 79 -18.86 -4.75 13.38
N LYS A 80 -19.98 -5.13 14.00
CA LYS A 80 -21.30 -5.45 13.40
C LYS A 80 -21.92 -4.39 12.46
N LYS A 81 -21.33 -3.20 12.26
CA LYS A 81 -21.93 -2.11 11.47
C LYS A 81 -21.23 -1.75 10.15
N SER A 82 -20.11 -2.39 9.77
CA SER A 82 -19.39 -2.02 8.52
C SER A 82 -18.95 -3.18 7.60
N ASN A 83 -19.38 -4.40 7.87
CA ASN A 83 -18.94 -5.61 7.15
C ASN A 83 -19.56 -5.83 5.76
N SER A 84 -20.31 -4.87 5.21
CA SER A 84 -20.75 -4.95 3.82
C SER A 84 -19.58 -4.66 2.85
N GLU A 85 -19.01 -5.74 2.31
CA GLU A 85 -18.04 -5.77 1.20
C GLU A 85 -16.59 -5.33 1.50
N PHE A 86 -15.98 -5.77 2.60
CA PHE A 86 -14.52 -5.76 2.69
C PHE A 86 -13.93 -6.92 1.88
N VAL A 87 -13.75 -6.64 0.60
CA VAL A 87 -12.95 -7.47 -0.31
C VAL A 87 -11.54 -7.56 0.26
N PRO A 88 -10.98 -8.76 0.49
CA PRO A 88 -9.59 -8.87 0.94
C PRO A 88 -8.70 -8.22 -0.10
N ILE A 89 -8.19 -7.03 0.23
CA ILE A 89 -7.20 -6.34 -0.58
C ILE A 89 -5.94 -7.21 -0.50
N PRO A 90 -5.35 -7.60 -1.63
CA PRO A 90 -4.21 -8.51 -1.66
C PRO A 90 -2.91 -7.76 -1.29
N THR A 91 -2.91 -7.02 -0.18
CA THR A 91 -1.77 -6.23 0.30
C THR A 91 -0.56 -7.12 0.52
N ALA A 92 -0.77 -8.36 1.00
CA ALA A 92 0.29 -9.36 1.11
C ALA A 92 0.94 -9.71 -0.23
N ARG A 93 0.11 -9.88 -1.29
CA ARG A 93 0.63 -10.17 -2.64
C ARG A 93 1.34 -8.96 -3.24
N LEU A 94 0.87 -7.75 -2.95
CA LEU A 94 1.55 -6.52 -3.37
C LEU A 94 2.91 -6.40 -2.67
N LYS A 95 2.98 -6.63 -1.36
CA LYS A 95 4.23 -6.65 -0.60
C LYS A 95 5.24 -7.61 -1.21
N GLN A 96 4.82 -8.87 -1.38
CA GLN A 96 5.65 -9.92 -1.99
C GLN A 96 6.13 -9.52 -3.38
N ARG A 97 5.25 -8.93 -4.21
CA ARG A 97 5.61 -8.52 -5.56
C ARG A 97 6.61 -7.36 -5.58
N ILE A 98 6.48 -6.40 -4.67
CA ILE A 98 7.44 -5.30 -4.52
C ILE A 98 8.79 -5.86 -4.07
N ALA A 99 8.81 -6.71 -3.03
CA ALA A 99 10.04 -7.32 -2.54
C ALA A 99 10.81 -8.09 -3.64
N GLN A 100 10.09 -8.88 -4.45
CA GLN A 100 10.68 -9.57 -5.60
C GLN A 100 11.32 -8.61 -6.62
N LEU A 101 10.62 -7.53 -6.96
CA LEU A 101 11.16 -6.54 -7.90
C LEU A 101 12.33 -5.77 -7.28
N CYS A 102 12.29 -5.50 -5.98
CA CYS A 102 13.40 -4.86 -5.28
C CYS A 102 14.68 -5.71 -5.40
N GLU A 103 14.58 -7.02 -5.19
CA GLU A 103 15.69 -7.96 -5.38
C GLU A 103 16.21 -7.95 -6.82
N GLU A 104 15.31 -7.99 -7.82
CA GLU A 104 15.67 -7.95 -9.24
C GLU A 104 16.42 -6.68 -9.65
N TYR A 105 16.08 -5.53 -9.05
CA TYR A 105 16.65 -4.22 -9.40
C TYR A 105 17.69 -3.70 -8.40
N GLY A 106 18.12 -4.51 -7.42
CA GLY A 106 19.09 -4.10 -6.41
C GLY A 106 18.61 -2.99 -5.46
N ILE A 107 17.29 -2.86 -5.27
CA ILE A 107 16.68 -1.92 -4.31
C ILE A 107 16.56 -2.61 -2.95
N ILE A 108 16.97 -1.94 -1.88
CA ILE A 108 16.85 -2.47 -0.52
C ILE A 108 15.39 -2.41 -0.08
N PHE A 109 14.81 -3.56 0.26
CA PHE A 109 13.44 -3.64 0.79
C PHE A 109 13.47 -3.84 2.31
N VAL A 110 12.88 -2.90 3.05
CA VAL A 110 12.82 -2.94 4.53
C VAL A 110 11.37 -3.07 4.97
N GLU A 111 11.03 -4.20 5.57
CA GLU A 111 9.74 -4.39 6.23
C GLU A 111 9.79 -3.82 7.66
N THR A 112 8.76 -3.06 8.05
CA THR A 112 8.68 -2.46 9.40
C THR A 112 7.25 -2.48 9.90
N GLU A 113 7.09 -2.59 11.21
CA GLU A 113 5.78 -2.57 11.86
C GLU A 113 5.11 -1.19 11.73
N GLU A 114 3.80 -1.17 11.42
CA GLU A 114 2.99 0.05 11.23
C GLU A 114 2.06 0.33 12.42
N SER A 115 2.34 -0.21 13.61
CA SER A 115 1.49 0.03 14.78
C SER A 115 1.47 1.52 15.16
N TYR A 116 0.26 2.05 15.37
CA TYR A 116 -0.03 3.43 15.80
C TYR A 116 0.43 4.57 14.85
N THR A 117 1.05 4.27 13.71
CA THR A 117 1.58 5.28 12.75
C THR A 117 0.49 6.13 12.10
N SER A 118 -0.74 5.63 12.00
CA SER A 118 -1.88 6.36 11.42
C SER A 118 -2.60 7.27 12.42
N ILE A 119 -2.22 7.20 13.69
CA ILE A 119 -2.85 7.91 14.81
C ILE A 119 -1.90 8.96 15.40
N ALA A 120 -0.62 8.61 15.55
CA ALA A 120 0.43 9.53 15.99
C ALA A 120 0.68 10.65 14.96
N SER A 121 1.03 11.83 15.45
CA SER A 121 1.36 12.99 14.62
C SER A 121 2.85 13.01 14.31
N PHE A 122 3.20 12.90 13.03
CA PHE A 122 4.60 13.04 12.61
C PHE A 122 5.13 14.44 12.89
N LEU A 123 4.33 15.47 12.59
CA LEU A 123 4.75 16.87 12.70
C LEU A 123 4.96 17.35 14.14
N ASP A 124 4.30 16.70 15.09
CA ASP A 124 4.42 17.04 16.51
C ASP A 124 5.47 16.16 17.22
N GLY A 125 6.10 15.22 16.49
CA GLY A 125 7.13 14.34 17.02
C GLY A 125 6.61 13.30 18.00
N ASP A 126 5.37 12.84 17.83
CA ASP A 126 4.75 11.87 18.73
C ASP A 126 5.58 10.59 18.88
N TYR A 127 5.65 10.07 20.10
CA TYR A 127 6.25 8.77 20.35
C TYR A 127 5.47 7.66 19.63
N LEU A 128 6.19 6.76 18.95
CA LEU A 128 5.63 5.65 18.17
C LEU A 128 5.85 4.31 18.87
N PRO A 129 4.92 3.86 19.74
CA PRO A 129 5.05 2.57 20.40
C PRO A 129 4.96 1.40 19.40
N ASN A 130 5.55 0.28 19.77
CA ASN A 130 5.30 -0.99 19.08
C ASN A 130 4.02 -1.64 19.61
N TYR A 131 3.49 -2.63 18.89
CA TYR A 131 2.32 -3.36 19.33
C TYR A 131 2.56 -4.02 20.70
N GLY A 132 1.66 -3.75 21.65
CA GLY A 132 1.75 -4.27 23.02
C GLY A 132 2.67 -3.47 23.95
N GLU A 133 3.51 -2.56 23.43
CA GLU A 133 4.43 -1.72 24.20
C GLU A 133 3.89 -0.29 24.41
N LYS A 134 2.58 -0.09 24.23
CA LYS A 134 1.95 1.20 24.39
C LYS A 134 1.86 1.56 25.89
N PRO A 135 2.42 2.71 26.34
CA PRO A 135 2.21 3.20 27.70
C PRO A 135 0.73 3.49 27.97
N ASN A 136 0.27 3.28 29.21
CA ASN A 136 -1.14 3.48 29.61
C ASN A 136 -1.62 4.92 29.33
N ASP A 137 -0.75 5.91 29.58
CA ASP A 137 -1.08 7.35 29.40
C ASP A 137 -0.77 7.87 27.99
N TRP A 138 -0.37 7.00 27.06
CA TRP A 138 -0.05 7.44 25.70
C TRP A 138 -1.30 7.94 24.97
N LYS A 139 -1.23 9.21 24.56
CA LYS A 139 -2.24 9.89 23.74
C LYS A 139 -1.54 10.58 22.56
N PRO A 140 -2.06 10.44 21.34
CA PRO A 140 -1.55 11.18 20.20
C PRO A 140 -1.83 12.68 20.38
N SER A 141 -0.92 13.52 19.93
CA SER A 141 -1.11 14.99 19.93
C SER A 141 -2.14 15.43 18.89
N GLY A 142 -2.18 14.73 17.77
CA GLY A 142 -3.05 15.00 16.64
C GLY A 142 -4.22 14.02 16.55
N LYS A 143 -5.09 14.25 15.56
CA LYS A 143 -6.24 13.40 15.31
C LYS A 143 -6.58 13.28 13.83
N ARG A 144 -6.98 12.08 13.42
CA ARG A 144 -7.57 11.84 12.11
C ARG A 144 -9.00 12.38 12.08
N ILE A 145 -9.30 13.33 11.19
CA ILE A 145 -10.65 13.90 11.06
C ILE A 145 -11.52 12.99 10.19
N LYS A 146 -11.00 12.63 9.01
CA LYS A 146 -11.71 11.79 8.03
C LYS A 146 -10.73 11.04 7.17
N ARG A 147 -11.23 10.16 6.29
CA ARG A 147 -10.39 9.42 5.35
C ARG A 147 -9.56 10.40 4.49
N GLY A 148 -8.24 10.24 4.54
CA GLY A 148 -7.28 11.08 3.81
C GLY A 148 -6.92 12.41 4.48
N LEU A 149 -7.49 12.75 5.64
CA LEU A 149 -7.25 14.02 6.32
C LEU A 149 -6.89 13.83 7.80
N TYR A 150 -5.74 14.37 8.19
CA TYR A 150 -5.21 14.36 9.55
C TYR A 150 -4.99 15.79 10.04
N ARG A 151 -5.17 16.04 11.34
CA ARG A 151 -4.95 17.33 11.98
C ARG A 151 -3.91 17.19 13.10
N SER A 152 -2.83 17.96 13.03
CA SER A 152 -1.83 18.03 14.10
C SER A 152 -2.34 18.81 15.33
N SER A 153 -1.56 18.85 16.41
CA SER A 153 -1.85 19.66 17.60
C SER A 153 -1.94 21.16 17.26
N ASN A 154 -1.05 21.63 16.38
CA ASN A 154 -1.02 22.99 15.84
C ASN A 154 -2.15 23.30 14.84
N ASN A 155 -3.19 22.46 14.77
CA ASN A 155 -4.32 22.56 13.83
C ASN A 155 -3.94 22.53 12.34
N TRP A 156 -2.74 22.05 11.98
CA TRP A 156 -2.37 21.91 10.58
C TRP A 156 -3.04 20.68 9.97
N LEU A 157 -3.61 20.88 8.78
CA LEU A 157 -4.24 19.82 8.01
C LEU A 157 -3.24 19.20 7.05
N ILE A 158 -3.01 17.90 7.17
CA ILE A 158 -2.12 17.12 6.31
C ILE A 158 -2.82 15.87 5.79
N ASN A 159 -2.24 15.24 4.77
CA ASN A 159 -2.73 13.97 4.29
C ASN A 159 -2.43 12.85 5.31
N ALA A 160 -3.46 12.07 5.64
CA ALA A 160 -3.33 11.00 6.63
C ALA A 160 -2.42 9.86 6.18
N ASP A 161 -2.38 9.55 4.88
CA ASP A 161 -1.53 8.48 4.34
C ASP A 161 -0.06 8.95 4.30
N CYS A 162 0.19 10.23 4.00
CA CYS A 162 1.53 10.84 4.12
C CYS A 162 2.03 10.88 5.57
N ASN A 163 1.17 11.25 6.52
CA ASN A 163 1.50 11.21 7.95
C ASN A 163 1.90 9.79 8.38
N GLY A 164 1.11 8.79 7.98
CA GLY A 164 1.43 7.38 8.24
C GLY A 164 2.76 6.95 7.63
N ALA A 165 3.00 7.29 6.36
CA ALA A 165 4.26 6.99 5.68
C ALA A 165 5.46 7.64 6.36
N ALA A 166 5.34 8.90 6.77
CA ALA A 166 6.39 9.61 7.50
C ALA A 166 6.71 8.93 8.84
N ASN A 167 5.68 8.53 9.60
CA ASN A 167 5.86 7.79 10.86
C ASN A 167 6.53 6.42 10.66
N ILE A 168 6.19 5.69 9.60
CA ILE A 168 6.88 4.42 9.26
C ILE A 168 8.37 4.68 9.01
N ILE A 169 8.70 5.71 8.22
CA ILE A 169 10.09 6.09 7.95
C ILE A 169 10.80 6.50 9.25
N THR A 170 10.14 7.23 10.14
CA THR A 170 10.71 7.61 11.44
C THR A 170 11.14 6.39 12.26
N LYS A 171 10.35 5.31 12.27
CA LYS A 171 10.73 4.07 12.98
C LYS A 171 12.03 3.46 12.48
N VAL A 172 12.31 3.54 11.18
CA VAL A 172 13.55 2.98 10.58
C VAL A 172 14.68 3.98 10.47
N SER A 173 14.41 5.27 10.62
CA SER A 173 15.37 6.35 10.37
C SER A 173 16.68 6.17 11.12
N ARG A 174 16.63 5.79 12.41
CA ARG A 174 17.83 5.53 13.22
C ARG A 174 18.61 4.31 12.77
N LYS A 175 17.91 3.24 12.36
CA LYS A 175 18.54 1.99 11.91
C LYS A 175 19.21 2.14 10.54
N LEU A 176 18.65 2.98 9.69
CA LEU A 176 19.10 3.20 8.31
C LEU A 176 19.88 4.51 8.14
N SER A 177 20.14 5.25 9.23
CA SER A 177 20.75 6.59 9.24
C SER A 177 20.17 7.54 8.19
N LEU A 178 18.84 7.59 8.08
CA LEU A 178 18.15 8.43 7.11
C LEU A 178 18.00 9.87 7.61
N ASP A 179 18.29 10.84 6.73
CA ASP A 179 17.98 12.24 6.97
C ASP A 179 16.48 12.52 6.70
N LEU A 180 15.78 12.97 7.74
CA LEU A 180 14.36 13.32 7.68
C LEU A 180 14.12 14.83 7.52
N SER A 181 15.16 15.66 7.40
CA SER A 181 15.07 17.12 7.30
C SER A 181 14.13 17.61 6.19
N ARG A 182 14.01 16.83 5.10
CA ARG A 182 13.16 17.12 3.94
C ARG A 182 11.68 16.79 4.14
N LEU A 183 11.32 16.07 5.21
CA LEU A 183 9.94 15.78 5.56
C LEU A 183 9.33 16.97 6.31
N CYS A 184 8.82 17.94 5.55
CA CYS A 184 8.16 19.11 6.09
C CYS A 184 6.64 19.09 5.84
N ARG A 185 5.92 20.01 6.47
CA ARG A 185 4.47 20.20 6.29
C ARG A 185 4.06 20.27 4.81
N GLY A 186 4.81 21.00 3.99
CA GLY A 186 4.51 21.17 2.56
C GLY A 186 4.46 19.84 1.80
N THR A 187 5.38 18.92 2.11
CA THR A 187 5.44 17.58 1.52
C THR A 187 4.23 16.72 1.93
N LEU A 188 3.70 16.90 3.14
CA LEU A 188 2.58 16.11 3.67
C LEU A 188 1.21 16.65 3.26
N THR A 189 1.10 17.89 2.80
CA THR A 189 -0.17 18.50 2.39
C THR A 189 -0.59 18.14 0.96
N CYS A 190 0.38 17.96 0.05
CA CYS A 190 0.11 17.89 -1.39
C CYS A 190 0.63 16.58 -2.02
N PRO A 191 0.11 15.40 -1.63
CA PRO A 191 0.52 14.15 -2.23
C PRO A 191 0.15 14.08 -3.72
N GLN A 192 1.08 13.57 -4.53
CA GLN A 192 0.79 13.24 -5.91
C GLN A 192 -0.14 12.03 -5.99
N ARG A 193 -1.27 12.19 -6.68
CA ARG A 193 -2.20 11.08 -6.91
C ARG A 193 -1.81 10.29 -8.15
N VAL A 194 -1.63 8.99 -7.97
CA VAL A 194 -1.31 8.05 -9.06
C VAL A 194 -2.52 7.19 -9.41
N TYR A 195 -2.78 7.02 -10.71
CA TYR A 195 -3.90 6.23 -11.23
C TYR A 195 -3.39 4.96 -11.91
N LEU A 196 -3.68 3.80 -11.30
CA LEU A 196 -3.23 2.48 -11.78
C LEU A 196 -3.81 2.07 -13.16
N TRP A 197 -5.06 2.45 -13.44
CA TRP A 197 -5.76 2.16 -14.70
C TRP A 197 -5.98 3.43 -15.53
N SER A 198 -4.99 4.31 -15.57
CA SER A 198 -5.03 5.47 -16.48
C SER A 198 -4.66 5.03 -17.90
N ALA A 199 -5.49 5.39 -18.87
CA ALA A 199 -5.18 5.19 -20.28
C ALA A 199 -3.98 6.07 -20.66
N LYS A 200 -2.80 5.44 -20.83
CA LYS A 200 -1.55 5.93 -21.47
C LYS A 200 -1.13 7.40 -21.17
N LYS A 201 0.03 7.55 -20.54
CA LYS A 201 1.05 8.50 -21.05
C LYS A 201 2.14 7.68 -21.74
N LYS A 202 2.58 8.13 -22.93
CA LYS A 202 3.51 7.45 -23.85
C LYS A 202 4.62 6.70 -23.08
N ARG A 203 4.86 5.43 -23.42
CA ARG A 203 6.11 4.73 -23.05
C ARG A 203 7.25 5.61 -23.59
N SER A 204 7.98 6.30 -22.73
CA SER A 204 9.19 7.01 -23.13
C SER A 204 10.23 5.98 -23.57
N ASN A 205 10.97 6.27 -24.64
CA ASN A 205 12.01 5.40 -25.23
C ASN A 205 13.17 4.99 -24.27
N MET A 206 13.09 5.39 -22.99
CA MET A 206 14.10 5.15 -21.95
C MET A 206 14.11 3.71 -21.42
N ASP A 207 13.00 2.97 -21.55
CA ASP A 207 12.94 1.57 -21.11
C ASP A 207 13.81 0.63 -21.98
N LYS A 208 14.16 1.02 -23.22
CA LYS A 208 14.98 0.18 -24.12
C LYS A 208 16.49 0.35 -23.92
N SER A 209 16.96 1.49 -23.39
CA SER A 209 18.40 1.72 -23.18
C SER A 209 18.91 1.04 -21.91
N LEU A 210 18.15 1.10 -20.82
CA LEU A 210 18.51 0.47 -19.53
C LEU A 210 18.55 -1.06 -19.58
N LEU A 211 17.69 -1.70 -20.39
CA LEU A 211 17.74 -3.16 -20.60
C LEU A 211 18.88 -3.60 -21.53
N ARG A 212 19.44 -2.69 -22.34
CA ARG A 212 20.59 -3.00 -23.20
C ARG A 212 21.92 -2.89 -22.46
N SER A 213 22.05 -1.97 -21.51
CA SER A 213 23.27 -1.81 -20.72
C SER A 213 23.52 -2.99 -19.77
N ILE A 214 22.47 -3.61 -19.22
CA ILE A 214 22.61 -4.76 -18.31
C ILE A 214 23.08 -6.03 -19.03
N ASN A 215 22.84 -6.16 -20.35
CA ASN A 215 23.23 -7.33 -21.14
C ASN A 215 24.59 -7.20 -21.84
N LEU A 216 25.30 -6.08 -21.67
CA LEU A 216 26.61 -5.82 -22.28
C LEU A 216 27.78 -5.91 -21.28
N GLU A 217 27.50 -6.13 -20.00
CA GLU A 217 28.49 -6.28 -18.92
C GLU A 217 28.49 -7.70 -18.35
N SER A 218 28.47 -8.72 -19.22
CA SER A 218 28.77 -10.09 -18.84
C SER A 218 29.91 -10.58 -19.75
N PRO A 219 31.10 -10.88 -19.20
CA PRO A 219 32.22 -11.39 -19.97
C PRO A 219 31.97 -12.78 -20.55
#